data_AF-A0A2E1NBE4-F1
#
_entry.id   AF-A0A2E1NBE4-F1
#
_cell.length_a   1.000
_cell.length_b   1.000
_cell.length_c   1.000
_cell.angle_alpha   90.00
_cell.angle_beta   90.00
_cell.angle_gamma   90.00
#
_symmetry.space_group_name_H-M   'P 1'
#
loop_
_entity.id
_entity.type
_entity.pdbx_description
1 polymer ?
#
loop_
_entity_poly.entity_id
_entity_poly.type
_entity_poly.pdbx_seq_one_letter_code
_entity_poly.pdbx_strand_id
1 'polypeptide(L)'
;MNRGSIRGTDMLKEFIKHQVILYVFCTSVFSVDMDTAYTVKWSNIPWGGGGLVPAGPPWNMVGPFDFDGDGLGDFVVSSSYAGEFCNGVYHYEAASNDSIELKWVYTFYDLSCSYDAYSSVAVGDIDGDGNQEILSLVDTSPGVPGQKGLQIFEWSPDSLSFLSQPTYTWDMGLDSVWEAGQIYVEDLDNDSKEEIIVSVMDGPWSQLGLGGTSRLMIFELESIVEDSAIFNLEYVDEVWSNWSGYNISVGDLDNDGLKEIYTVGYEYFHLIVHENTGEDQYAYQTDFYVSSELYERANQGIIVTDIDGNGGNEMICLTSGVNSLAGDLLTPGSFFIANGVGDVSNLSYSNFNLFSSYDGGLRQVAIGDADGDGNLNIYLAGHYDEVVYDWEYGEGDPTDPSNYVEKMIFMDDTTDNFTPGNDQGRVRVAKLFSGDIDNDGNGDIVFSSASFAADKPHLYMIEHGGTLDVSEKNSLVPNEVVISQNYPNPFNPETTLQYSIPSDGLVSIKVYDILGNKIKTLIEQWKWAGAHTEMWNGQNDNSQAVSSGVYFYQIKVGNKQVTKKMIFAK
;
A
#
# COMPACT_ATOMS: atom_id res chain seq x y z
N MET A 1 82.28 29.82 6.12
CA MET A 1 82.75 30.91 7.01
C MET A 1 82.15 32.24 6.52
N ASN A 2 81.43 32.91 7.42
CA ASN A 2 81.26 34.36 7.59
C ASN A 2 80.88 35.33 6.42
N ARG A 3 79.78 36.05 6.70
CA ARG A 3 79.50 37.51 6.52
C ARG A 3 79.31 38.02 5.09
N GLY A 4 78.32 38.85 4.74
CA GLY A 4 77.26 39.54 5.47
C GLY A 4 76.79 40.76 4.66
N SER A 5 75.48 41.05 4.70
CA SER A 5 74.80 42.36 4.50
C SER A 5 74.96 43.12 3.16
N ILE A 6 73.83 43.49 2.51
CA ILE A 6 73.28 44.87 2.46
C ILE A 6 71.92 44.91 1.71
N ARG A 7 70.98 45.57 2.40
CA ARG A 7 69.68 46.23 2.13
C ARG A 7 69.22 46.57 0.70
N GLY A 8 67.89 46.56 0.55
CA GLY A 8 67.06 47.49 -0.27
C GLY A 8 65.84 46.79 -0.87
N THR A 9 64.68 46.73 -0.20
CA THR A 9 63.46 47.54 -0.49
C THR A 9 62.97 47.35 -1.93
N ASP A 10 61.86 46.66 -2.23
CA ASP A 10 60.50 47.12 -1.94
C ASP A 10 59.44 46.04 -2.25
N MET A 11 58.25 46.28 -1.67
CA MET A 11 56.92 45.77 -2.03
C MET A 11 56.33 44.58 -1.26
N LEU A 12 55.50 44.99 -0.29
CA LEU A 12 54.14 44.54 -0.02
C LEU A 12 53.92 43.09 0.48
N LYS A 13 53.70 43.05 1.80
CA LYS A 13 52.91 42.02 2.50
C LYS A 13 51.48 42.04 1.97
N GLU A 14 51.04 40.96 1.32
CA GLU A 14 49.61 40.65 1.19
C GLU A 14 49.20 39.61 2.24
N PHE A 15 48.13 39.99 2.95
CA PHE A 15 47.42 39.18 3.94
C PHE A 15 46.62 38.09 3.22
N ILE A 16 46.88 36.82 3.54
CA ILE A 16 45.98 35.71 3.16
C ILE A 16 44.74 35.79 4.06
N LYS A 17 43.64 36.35 3.53
CA LYS A 17 42.30 36.17 4.11
C LYS A 17 41.83 34.75 3.78
N HIS A 18 41.73 33.88 4.77
CA HIS A 18 40.96 32.65 4.64
C HIS A 18 39.48 33.03 4.57
N GLN A 19 38.85 32.88 3.40
CA GLN A 19 37.40 32.85 3.29
C GLN A 19 36.93 31.46 3.73
N VAL A 20 36.31 31.39 4.90
CA VAL A 20 35.47 30.26 5.28
C VAL A 20 34.16 30.46 4.51
N ILE A 21 33.95 29.68 3.46
CA ILE A 21 32.67 29.59 2.77
C ILE A 21 31.81 28.65 3.61
N LEU A 22 30.86 29.23 4.36
CA LEU A 22 29.85 28.49 5.08
C LEU A 22 28.75 28.13 4.08
N TYR A 23 28.69 26.87 3.66
CA TYR A 23 27.52 26.35 2.96
C TYR A 23 26.38 26.24 3.98
N VAL A 24 25.44 27.17 3.91
CA VAL A 24 24.16 27.04 4.58
C VAL A 24 23.28 26.23 3.63
N PHE A 25 23.11 24.94 3.92
CA PHE A 25 22.01 24.18 3.33
C PHE A 25 20.73 24.71 3.98
N CYS A 26 20.01 25.56 3.24
CA CYS A 26 18.60 25.80 3.54
C CYS A 26 17.85 24.55 3.05
N THR A 27 17.56 23.62 3.96
CA THR A 27 16.49 22.64 3.74
C THR A 27 15.17 23.39 3.89
N SER A 28 14.48 23.62 2.78
CA SER A 28 13.06 23.95 2.82
C SER A 28 12.36 22.72 3.39
N VAL A 29 11.91 22.77 4.64
CA VAL A 29 10.98 21.76 5.15
C VAL A 29 9.61 22.20 4.65
N PHE A 30 9.19 21.68 3.50
CA PHE A 30 7.78 21.69 3.16
C PHE A 30 7.14 20.62 4.04
N SER A 31 6.33 21.04 5.00
CA SER A 31 5.38 20.12 5.62
C SER A 31 4.30 19.94 4.57
N VAL A 32 4.10 18.72 4.08
CA VAL A 32 2.84 18.38 3.43
C VAL A 32 1.76 18.53 4.49
N ASP A 33 0.65 19.17 4.16
CA ASP A 33 -0.46 19.34 5.09
C ASP A 33 -1.27 18.04 5.12
N MET A 34 -1.62 17.58 6.33
CA MET A 34 -2.58 16.50 6.52
C MET A 34 -3.97 17.02 6.14
N ASP A 35 -4.67 16.33 5.25
CA ASP A 35 -6.08 16.56 5.01
C ASP A 35 -6.91 15.84 6.08
N THR A 36 -7.55 16.63 6.93
CA THR A 36 -8.39 16.13 8.01
C THR A 36 -9.82 15.80 7.58
N ALA A 37 -10.17 16.02 6.30
CA ALA A 37 -11.46 15.61 5.75
C ALA A 37 -11.52 14.10 5.52
N TYR A 38 -10.38 13.44 5.29
CA TYR A 38 -10.27 11.99 5.29
C TYR A 38 -10.19 11.45 6.71
N THR A 39 -10.99 10.42 7.01
CA THR A 39 -10.99 9.77 8.32
C THR A 39 -11.07 8.25 8.19
N VAL A 40 -10.38 7.53 9.09
CA VAL A 40 -10.49 6.06 9.17
C VAL A 40 -11.90 5.69 9.63
N LYS A 41 -12.63 5.00 8.78
CA LYS A 41 -13.99 4.51 9.02
C LYS A 41 -13.99 3.09 9.54
N TRP A 42 -13.12 2.26 8.96
CA TRP A 42 -13.00 0.87 9.34
C TRP A 42 -11.55 0.39 9.30
N SER A 43 -11.24 -0.57 10.18
CA SER A 43 -10.02 -1.36 10.12
C SER A 43 -10.27 -2.72 10.76
N ASN A 44 -9.69 -3.78 10.21
CA ASN A 44 -9.75 -5.09 10.87
C ASN A 44 -8.83 -5.14 12.10
N ILE A 45 -9.05 -6.15 12.95
CA ILE A 45 -8.09 -6.49 14.01
C ILE A 45 -6.93 -7.26 13.35
N PRO A 46 -5.66 -6.89 13.57
CA PRO A 46 -4.52 -7.62 13.03
C PRO A 46 -4.53 -9.07 13.51
N TRP A 47 -4.15 -10.01 12.65
CA TRP A 47 -4.07 -11.43 13.00
C TRP A 47 -3.28 -11.68 14.29
N GLY A 48 -2.06 -11.14 14.41
CA GLY A 48 -1.25 -11.33 15.60
C GLY A 48 -1.68 -10.47 16.82
N GLY A 49 -2.60 -9.52 16.64
CA GLY A 49 -3.28 -8.81 17.73
C GLY A 49 -4.61 -9.44 18.16
N GLY A 50 -4.93 -10.64 17.67
CA GLY A 50 -6.14 -11.40 18.02
C GLY A 50 -7.18 -11.50 16.91
N GLY A 51 -6.93 -10.87 15.76
CA GLY A 51 -7.68 -11.11 14.53
C GLY A 51 -7.42 -12.50 13.97
N LEU A 52 -8.18 -12.88 12.95
CA LEU A 52 -7.99 -14.17 12.27
C LEU A 52 -7.57 -13.99 10.81
N VAL A 53 -8.04 -12.93 10.15
CA VAL A 53 -7.82 -12.70 8.72
C VAL A 53 -7.58 -11.21 8.41
N PRO A 54 -6.75 -10.89 7.39
CA PRO A 54 -5.89 -11.83 6.67
C PRO A 54 -4.83 -12.43 7.61
N ALA A 55 -4.54 -13.72 7.43
CA ALA A 55 -3.68 -14.49 8.31
C ALA A 55 -2.21 -14.33 7.89
N GLY A 56 -1.67 -13.14 8.13
CA GLY A 56 -0.35 -12.70 7.67
C GLY A 56 -0.43 -11.41 6.86
N PRO A 57 0.71 -10.89 6.36
CA PRO A 57 0.74 -9.63 5.65
C PRO A 57 -0.07 -9.68 4.33
N PRO A 58 -1.02 -8.75 4.13
CA PRO A 58 -1.78 -8.62 2.88
C PRO A 58 -0.99 -7.87 1.80
N TRP A 59 -0.13 -8.57 1.06
CA TRP A 59 0.75 -7.96 0.05
C TRP A 59 0.06 -7.62 -1.27
N ASN A 60 -1.09 -8.23 -1.55
CA ASN A 60 -1.84 -7.96 -2.77
C ASN A 60 -3.35 -7.89 -2.46
N MET A 61 -4.03 -7.00 -3.16
CA MET A 61 -5.46 -6.70 -3.02
C MET A 61 -5.97 -6.10 -4.33
N VAL A 62 -7.22 -6.41 -4.68
CA VAL A 62 -7.94 -5.89 -5.85
C VAL A 62 -9.40 -5.57 -5.47
N GLY A 63 -9.94 -4.51 -6.06
CA GLY A 63 -11.29 -3.99 -5.82
C GLY A 63 -11.44 -2.55 -6.33
N PRO A 64 -12.63 -1.95 -6.21
CA PRO A 64 -13.87 -2.60 -5.76
C PRO A 64 -14.55 -3.43 -6.88
N PHE A 65 -15.35 -4.41 -6.49
CA PHE A 65 -16.24 -5.22 -7.36
C PHE A 65 -17.67 -5.20 -6.81
N ASP A 66 -18.63 -5.87 -7.46
CA ASP A 66 -20.01 -6.07 -6.96
C ASP A 66 -20.45 -7.48 -7.39
N PHE A 67 -19.93 -8.50 -6.72
CA PHE A 67 -20.10 -9.90 -7.12
C PHE A 67 -21.55 -10.37 -6.96
N ASP A 68 -22.25 -9.89 -5.94
CA ASP A 68 -23.62 -10.30 -5.63
C ASP A 68 -24.70 -9.34 -6.18
N GLY A 69 -24.29 -8.20 -6.74
CA GLY A 69 -25.16 -7.25 -7.44
C GLY A 69 -26.06 -6.45 -6.51
N ASP A 70 -25.71 -6.33 -5.22
CA ASP A 70 -26.47 -5.58 -4.24
C ASP A 70 -26.08 -4.08 -4.19
N GLY A 71 -25.00 -3.73 -4.89
CA GLY A 71 -24.47 -2.37 -5.01
C GLY A 71 -23.56 -1.95 -3.86
N LEU A 72 -23.20 -2.86 -2.96
CA LEU A 72 -22.12 -2.70 -1.99
C LEU A 72 -20.85 -3.32 -2.59
N GLY A 73 -19.74 -2.63 -2.42
CA GLY A 73 -18.49 -3.00 -3.03
C GLY A 73 -17.80 -4.17 -2.32
N ASP A 74 -17.28 -5.08 -3.13
CA ASP A 74 -16.46 -6.21 -2.77
C ASP A 74 -14.99 -5.95 -3.03
N PHE A 75 -14.12 -6.65 -2.32
CA PHE A 75 -12.71 -6.70 -2.64
C PHE A 75 -12.06 -8.00 -2.19
N VAL A 76 -10.94 -8.33 -2.82
CA VAL A 76 -10.23 -9.58 -2.61
C VAL A 76 -8.81 -9.30 -2.17
N VAL A 77 -8.36 -10.02 -1.15
CA VAL A 77 -7.04 -9.86 -0.53
C VAL A 77 -6.32 -11.20 -0.55
N SER A 78 -5.02 -11.20 -0.82
CA SER A 78 -4.15 -12.36 -0.59
C SER A 78 -3.17 -12.09 0.55
N SER A 79 -2.82 -13.12 1.34
CA SER A 79 -1.81 -13.02 2.41
C SER A 79 -0.55 -13.82 2.11
N SER A 80 0.55 -13.38 2.69
CA SER A 80 1.80 -14.16 2.77
C SER A 80 1.96 -14.85 4.11
N TYR A 81 2.67 -15.98 4.12
CA TYR A 81 2.89 -16.78 5.31
C TYR A 81 3.87 -16.08 6.25
N ALA A 82 3.43 -15.88 7.50
CA ALA A 82 4.23 -15.27 8.57
C ALA A 82 4.45 -16.19 9.79
N GLY A 83 4.08 -17.49 9.72
CA GLY A 83 4.47 -18.46 10.75
C GLY A 83 3.36 -19.32 11.37
N GLU A 84 2.07 -19.01 11.17
CA GLU A 84 0.97 -19.76 11.80
C GLU A 84 -0.02 -20.34 10.78
N PHE A 85 -0.43 -19.55 9.80
CA PHE A 85 -1.37 -19.94 8.75
C PHE A 85 -0.72 -19.78 7.37
N CYS A 86 -0.89 -20.79 6.51
CA CYS A 86 -0.48 -20.74 5.11
C CYS A 86 -1.13 -19.56 4.38
N ASN A 87 -0.62 -19.25 3.20
CA ASN A 87 -1.21 -18.22 2.34
C ASN A 87 -2.71 -18.47 2.18
N GLY A 88 -3.46 -17.39 2.13
CA GLY A 88 -4.89 -17.44 1.94
C GLY A 88 -5.36 -16.32 1.04
N VAL A 89 -6.54 -16.52 0.49
CA VAL A 89 -7.30 -15.53 -0.25
C VAL A 89 -8.62 -15.29 0.48
N TYR A 90 -8.99 -14.01 0.59
CA TYR A 90 -10.08 -13.53 1.41
C TYR A 90 -10.94 -12.59 0.58
N HIS A 91 -12.24 -12.83 0.58
CA HIS A 91 -13.23 -11.97 -0.05
C HIS A 91 -13.97 -11.21 1.06
N TYR A 92 -13.93 -9.89 0.94
CA TYR A 92 -14.59 -8.93 1.82
C TYR A 92 -15.63 -8.14 1.03
N GLU A 93 -16.64 -7.63 1.73
CA GLU A 93 -17.74 -6.85 1.17
C GLU A 93 -18.13 -5.76 2.18
N ALA A 94 -18.51 -4.58 1.70
CA ALA A 94 -19.17 -3.60 2.56
C ALA A 94 -20.52 -4.16 3.03
N ALA A 95 -20.80 -4.10 4.34
CA ALA A 95 -22.05 -4.59 4.91
C ALA A 95 -23.06 -3.46 5.20
N SER A 96 -22.54 -2.26 5.40
CA SER A 96 -23.26 -1.01 5.57
C SER A 96 -22.26 0.15 5.55
N ASN A 97 -22.75 1.38 5.58
CA ASN A 97 -21.93 2.59 5.79
C ASN A 97 -20.87 2.37 6.88
N ASP A 98 -19.60 2.67 6.58
CA ASP A 98 -18.44 2.56 7.47
C ASP A 98 -18.16 1.12 7.99
N SER A 99 -18.59 0.08 7.27
CA SER A 99 -18.45 -1.31 7.73
C SER A 99 -18.14 -2.30 6.63
N ILE A 100 -17.06 -3.06 6.82
CA ILE A 100 -16.67 -4.19 5.96
C ILE A 100 -16.80 -5.51 6.73
N GLU A 101 -17.33 -6.53 6.04
CA GLU A 101 -17.44 -7.91 6.51
C GLU A 101 -16.61 -8.87 5.65
N LEU A 102 -16.18 -9.98 6.27
CA LEU A 102 -15.53 -11.08 5.58
C LEU A 102 -16.61 -12.06 5.08
N LYS A 103 -16.67 -12.29 3.77
CA LYS A 103 -17.68 -13.15 3.15
C LYS A 103 -17.15 -14.55 2.87
N TRP A 104 -15.91 -14.68 2.42
CA TRP A 104 -15.33 -15.97 2.04
C TRP A 104 -13.82 -16.02 2.28
N VAL A 105 -13.31 -17.24 2.54
CA VAL A 105 -11.89 -17.51 2.78
C VAL A 105 -11.50 -18.85 2.19
N TYR A 106 -10.32 -18.89 1.57
CA TYR A 106 -9.61 -20.13 1.28
C TYR A 106 -8.17 -20.06 1.74
N THR A 107 -7.65 -21.17 2.27
CA THR A 107 -6.26 -21.28 2.76
C THR A 107 -5.54 -22.41 2.04
N PHE A 108 -4.39 -22.12 1.45
CA PHE A 108 -3.63 -23.03 0.58
C PHE A 108 -2.75 -24.01 1.37
N TYR A 109 -3.35 -24.86 2.20
CA TYR A 109 -2.62 -25.83 3.05
C TYR A 109 -1.82 -26.87 2.26
N ASP A 110 -2.20 -27.14 1.00
CA ASP A 110 -1.54 -28.12 0.13
C ASP A 110 -0.42 -27.52 -0.73
N LEU A 111 -0.21 -26.19 -0.67
CA LEU A 111 0.85 -25.47 -1.36
C LEU A 111 1.96 -25.04 -0.40
N SER A 112 2.85 -24.12 -0.81
CA SER A 112 3.96 -23.71 0.05
C SER A 112 3.45 -23.01 1.30
N CYS A 113 3.93 -23.47 2.46
CA CYS A 113 3.64 -22.91 3.76
C CYS A 113 4.94 -22.64 4.52
N SER A 114 5.91 -22.09 3.79
CA SER A 114 7.21 -21.66 4.30
C SER A 114 7.23 -20.16 4.56
N TYR A 115 8.11 -19.73 5.48
CA TYR A 115 8.41 -18.31 5.65
C TYR A 115 8.77 -17.67 4.30
N ASP A 116 8.24 -16.47 4.05
CA ASP A 116 8.33 -15.77 2.76
C ASP A 116 7.70 -16.51 1.57
N ALA A 117 6.68 -17.35 1.80
CA ALA A 117 5.81 -17.78 0.72
C ALA A 117 4.83 -16.64 0.35
N TYR A 118 4.80 -16.23 -0.90
CA TYR A 118 3.98 -15.15 -1.44
C TYR A 118 2.75 -15.67 -2.21
N SER A 119 1.77 -14.78 -2.33
CA SER A 119 0.64 -14.98 -3.22
C SER A 119 0.15 -13.64 -3.75
N SER A 120 -0.40 -13.66 -4.95
CA SER A 120 -1.05 -12.51 -5.61
C SER A 120 -2.46 -12.91 -6.02
N VAL A 121 -3.36 -11.94 -6.12
CA VAL A 121 -4.73 -12.15 -6.59
C VAL A 121 -5.07 -11.19 -7.73
N ALA A 122 -5.92 -11.65 -8.64
CA ALA A 122 -6.60 -10.89 -9.66
C ALA A 122 -8.05 -11.39 -9.76
N VAL A 123 -8.90 -10.62 -10.43
CA VAL A 123 -10.31 -10.95 -10.66
C VAL A 123 -10.61 -10.69 -12.13
N GLY A 124 -11.36 -11.57 -12.76
CA GLY A 124 -11.77 -11.49 -14.17
C GLY A 124 -12.82 -12.55 -14.52
N ASP A 125 -13.55 -12.36 -15.61
CA ASP A 125 -14.52 -13.30 -16.21
C ASP A 125 -13.81 -14.09 -17.31
N ILE A 126 -13.00 -15.07 -16.90
CA ILE A 126 -12.09 -15.78 -17.81
C ILE A 126 -12.79 -16.85 -18.65
N ASP A 127 -13.99 -17.28 -18.27
CA ASP A 127 -14.78 -18.24 -19.04
C ASP A 127 -15.97 -17.62 -19.80
N GLY A 128 -16.17 -16.31 -19.65
CA GLY A 128 -17.07 -15.48 -20.43
C GLY A 128 -18.55 -15.72 -20.11
N ASP A 129 -18.84 -16.18 -18.89
CA ASP A 129 -20.20 -16.50 -18.45
C ASP A 129 -20.92 -15.31 -17.77
N GLY A 130 -20.18 -14.21 -17.55
CA GLY A 130 -20.66 -12.97 -16.93
C GLY A 130 -20.56 -12.95 -15.40
N ASN A 131 -20.09 -14.04 -14.77
CA ASN A 131 -19.64 -14.05 -13.39
C ASN A 131 -18.13 -13.80 -13.38
N GLN A 132 -17.62 -13.25 -12.28
CA GLN A 132 -16.19 -13.01 -12.15
C GLN A 132 -15.55 -14.06 -11.25
N GLU A 133 -14.37 -14.54 -11.64
CA GLU A 133 -13.58 -15.50 -10.91
C GLU A 133 -12.51 -14.80 -10.08
N ILE A 134 -12.19 -15.39 -8.93
CA ILE A 134 -10.94 -15.06 -8.22
C ILE A 134 -9.82 -15.92 -8.78
N LEU A 135 -8.77 -15.28 -9.29
CA LEU A 135 -7.53 -15.96 -9.69
C LEU A 135 -6.44 -15.69 -8.65
N SER A 136 -5.92 -16.75 -8.05
CA SER A 136 -4.80 -16.66 -7.11
C SER A 136 -3.56 -17.37 -7.65
N LEU A 137 -2.47 -16.62 -7.71
CA LEU A 137 -1.13 -17.11 -7.99
C LEU A 137 -0.41 -17.32 -6.66
N VAL A 138 0.00 -18.55 -6.36
CA VAL A 138 0.49 -18.95 -5.03
C VAL A 138 1.79 -19.73 -5.14
N ASP A 139 2.72 -19.43 -4.23
CA ASP A 139 3.96 -20.19 -4.11
C ASP A 139 3.72 -21.68 -3.86
N THR A 140 4.52 -22.46 -4.54
CA THR A 140 4.66 -23.90 -4.41
C THR A 140 6.04 -24.22 -3.83
N SER A 141 6.25 -25.45 -3.37
CA SER A 141 7.52 -25.85 -2.77
C SER A 141 8.55 -26.16 -3.86
N PRO A 142 9.71 -25.48 -3.88
CA PRO A 142 10.75 -25.74 -4.87
C PRO A 142 11.16 -27.22 -4.93
N GLY A 143 11.12 -27.80 -6.13
CA GLY A 143 11.52 -29.18 -6.40
C GLY A 143 10.49 -30.24 -6.04
N VAL A 144 9.25 -29.84 -5.73
CA VAL A 144 8.12 -30.74 -5.52
C VAL A 144 7.22 -30.71 -6.77
N PRO A 145 7.26 -31.75 -7.63
CA PRO A 145 6.58 -31.70 -8.92
C PRO A 145 5.06 -31.79 -8.80
N GLY A 146 4.36 -31.15 -9.74
CA GLY A 146 2.91 -31.27 -9.91
C GLY A 146 2.06 -30.43 -8.95
N GLN A 147 2.69 -29.51 -8.21
CA GLN A 147 1.95 -28.49 -7.47
C GLN A 147 1.39 -27.46 -8.44
N LYS A 148 0.17 -27.00 -8.16
CA LYS A 148 -0.57 -26.12 -9.05
C LYS A 148 -0.58 -24.72 -8.47
N GLY A 149 0.31 -23.85 -8.94
CA GLY A 149 0.45 -22.49 -8.42
C GLY A 149 -0.71 -21.57 -8.79
N LEU A 150 -1.42 -21.85 -9.90
CA LEU A 150 -2.61 -21.11 -10.30
C LEU A 150 -3.86 -21.80 -9.74
N GLN A 151 -4.67 -21.05 -9.00
CA GLN A 151 -5.89 -21.49 -8.34
C GLN A 151 -7.02 -20.52 -8.71
N ILE A 152 -8.10 -21.03 -9.30
CA ILE A 152 -9.21 -20.20 -9.82
C ILE A 152 -10.50 -20.61 -9.11
N PHE A 153 -11.24 -19.64 -8.60
CA PHE A 153 -12.47 -19.85 -7.84
C PHE A 153 -13.64 -19.17 -8.54
N GLU A 154 -14.61 -20.00 -8.89
CA GLU A 154 -15.85 -19.58 -9.54
C GLU A 154 -16.79 -18.90 -8.54
N TRP A 155 -17.42 -17.80 -8.97
CA TRP A 155 -18.53 -17.22 -8.24
C TRP A 155 -19.81 -18.05 -8.47
N SER A 156 -20.50 -18.42 -7.39
CA SER A 156 -21.76 -19.15 -7.51
C SER A 156 -22.95 -18.23 -7.23
N PRO A 157 -23.74 -17.84 -8.25
CA PRO A 157 -24.93 -17.01 -8.06
C PRO A 157 -26.04 -17.73 -7.27
N ASP A 158 -25.99 -19.06 -7.20
CA ASP A 158 -26.92 -19.86 -6.39
C ASP A 158 -26.65 -19.71 -4.88
N SER A 159 -25.37 -19.61 -4.48
CA SER A 159 -24.98 -19.47 -3.07
C SER A 159 -24.58 -18.05 -2.67
N LEU A 160 -24.43 -17.12 -3.62
CA LEU A 160 -23.88 -15.78 -3.43
C LEU A 160 -22.53 -15.82 -2.72
N SER A 161 -21.65 -16.68 -3.23
CA SER A 161 -20.33 -16.94 -2.66
C SER A 161 -19.46 -17.68 -3.68
N PHE A 162 -18.15 -17.49 -3.58
CA PHE A 162 -17.16 -18.33 -4.26
C PHE A 162 -17.24 -19.78 -3.79
N LEU A 163 -16.89 -20.71 -4.67
CA LEU A 163 -16.84 -22.13 -4.35
C LEU A 163 -15.82 -22.44 -3.24
N SER A 164 -16.13 -23.42 -2.40
CA SER A 164 -15.26 -23.81 -1.27
C SER A 164 -13.96 -24.51 -1.68
N GLN A 165 -13.82 -24.80 -2.96
CA GLN A 165 -12.65 -25.41 -3.59
C GLN A 165 -12.41 -24.68 -4.92
N PRO A 166 -11.16 -24.62 -5.39
CA PRO A 166 -10.87 -24.06 -6.69
C PRO A 166 -11.60 -24.85 -7.78
N THR A 167 -12.22 -24.14 -8.70
CA THR A 167 -12.88 -24.67 -9.90
C THR A 167 -11.85 -25.19 -10.86
N TYR A 168 -10.82 -24.38 -11.13
CA TYR A 168 -9.71 -24.75 -11.99
C TYR A 168 -8.39 -24.57 -11.27
N THR A 169 -7.44 -25.43 -11.61
CA THR A 169 -6.08 -25.36 -11.06
C THR A 169 -5.07 -25.77 -12.12
N TRP A 170 -3.97 -25.04 -12.22
CA TRP A 170 -2.93 -25.29 -13.21
C TRP A 170 -1.52 -25.11 -12.63
N ASP A 171 -0.59 -25.95 -13.07
CA ASP A 171 0.84 -25.84 -12.76
C ASP A 171 1.58 -24.90 -13.72
N MET A 172 0.88 -24.34 -14.71
CA MET A 172 1.43 -23.47 -15.76
C MET A 172 2.55 -24.15 -16.57
N GLY A 173 2.64 -25.49 -16.54
CA GLY A 173 3.75 -26.24 -17.12
C GLY A 173 5.11 -25.96 -16.47
N LEU A 174 5.11 -25.36 -15.27
CA LEU A 174 6.31 -25.01 -14.51
C LEU A 174 6.77 -26.18 -13.63
N ASP A 175 8.04 -26.18 -13.21
CA ASP A 175 8.53 -27.14 -12.21
C ASP A 175 7.92 -26.84 -10.83
N SER A 176 7.89 -25.55 -10.48
CA SER A 176 7.28 -24.99 -9.27
C SER A 176 7.27 -23.46 -9.35
N VAL A 177 6.20 -22.80 -8.92
CA VAL A 177 6.23 -21.37 -8.59
C VAL A 177 6.98 -21.19 -7.27
N TRP A 178 8.19 -20.65 -7.25
CA TRP A 178 8.91 -20.34 -6.00
C TRP A 178 8.59 -18.95 -5.48
N GLU A 179 8.37 -18.00 -6.37
CA GLU A 179 7.96 -16.64 -6.03
C GLU A 179 6.88 -16.17 -7.01
N ALA A 180 5.65 -16.12 -6.52
CA ALA A 180 4.47 -15.56 -7.14
C ALA A 180 4.58 -14.04 -7.10
N GLY A 181 5.25 -13.45 -8.10
CA GLY A 181 5.50 -12.01 -8.16
C GLY A 181 4.20 -11.22 -8.26
N GLN A 182 3.45 -11.43 -9.35
CA GLN A 182 2.14 -10.81 -9.56
C GLN A 182 1.32 -11.61 -10.58
N ILE A 183 0.00 -11.55 -10.44
CA ILE A 183 -0.98 -11.93 -11.46
C ILE A 183 -1.80 -10.69 -11.83
N TYR A 184 -2.17 -10.57 -13.09
CA TYR A 184 -3.05 -9.53 -13.63
C TYR A 184 -3.98 -10.18 -14.68
N VAL A 185 -5.19 -9.66 -14.83
CA VAL A 185 -6.19 -10.14 -15.80
C VAL A 185 -6.79 -8.94 -16.50
N GLU A 186 -6.83 -8.99 -17.82
CA GLU A 186 -7.31 -7.90 -18.68
C GLU A 186 -7.50 -8.39 -20.11
N ASP A 187 -8.46 -7.83 -20.85
CA ASP A 187 -8.58 -7.97 -22.30
C ASP A 187 -7.57 -7.02 -22.96
N LEU A 188 -6.44 -7.57 -23.41
CA LEU A 188 -5.29 -6.84 -23.95
C LEU A 188 -5.48 -6.47 -25.42
N ASP A 189 -6.19 -7.30 -26.18
CA ASP A 189 -6.31 -7.20 -27.64
C ASP A 189 -7.71 -6.80 -28.14
N ASN A 190 -8.66 -6.65 -27.22
CA ASN A 190 -10.08 -6.35 -27.42
C ASN A 190 -10.86 -7.45 -28.17
N ASP A 191 -10.48 -8.73 -28.02
CA ASP A 191 -11.22 -9.85 -28.60
C ASP A 191 -12.37 -10.37 -27.70
N SER A 192 -12.57 -9.75 -26.54
CA SER A 192 -13.54 -10.13 -25.49
C SER A 192 -13.23 -11.43 -24.76
N LYS A 193 -11.99 -11.91 -24.83
CA LYS A 193 -11.40 -12.85 -23.88
C LYS A 193 -10.40 -12.08 -23.02
N GLU A 194 -10.28 -12.50 -21.77
CA GLU A 194 -9.33 -11.87 -20.85
C GLU A 194 -8.06 -12.71 -20.80
N GLU A 195 -6.92 -12.04 -20.96
CA GLU A 195 -5.62 -12.67 -20.81
C GLU A 195 -5.16 -12.63 -19.36
N ILE A 196 -4.54 -13.73 -18.95
CA ILE A 196 -3.92 -13.87 -17.64
C ILE A 196 -2.42 -13.64 -17.79
N ILE A 197 -1.93 -12.61 -17.13
CA ILE A 197 -0.52 -12.23 -17.12
C ILE A 197 0.08 -12.60 -15.77
N VAL A 198 1.13 -13.42 -15.77
CA VAL A 198 1.84 -13.79 -14.54
C VAL A 198 3.32 -13.51 -14.63
N SER A 199 3.88 -13.00 -13.54
CA SER A 199 5.32 -12.95 -13.33
C SER A 199 5.69 -13.89 -12.19
N VAL A 200 6.55 -14.86 -12.50
CA VAL A 200 6.90 -15.95 -11.58
C VAL A 200 8.39 -16.22 -11.61
N MET A 201 8.87 -16.78 -10.52
CA MET A 201 10.18 -17.43 -10.45
C MET A 201 10.02 -18.95 -10.40
N ASP A 202 10.70 -19.68 -11.28
CA ASP A 202 10.58 -21.14 -11.45
C ASP A 202 11.95 -21.86 -11.50
N GLY A 203 11.93 -23.19 -11.38
CA GLY A 203 13.04 -24.10 -11.62
C GLY A 203 13.36 -24.31 -13.12
N PRO A 204 14.08 -25.39 -13.49
CA PRO A 204 14.36 -26.59 -12.70
C PRO A 204 15.56 -26.43 -11.73
N TRP A 205 15.30 -26.66 -10.44
CA TRP A 205 16.29 -26.50 -9.35
C TRP A 205 17.49 -27.45 -9.47
N SER A 206 17.30 -28.59 -10.12
CA SER A 206 18.38 -29.55 -10.39
C SER A 206 19.50 -29.00 -11.27
N GLN A 207 19.22 -27.95 -12.06
CA GLN A 207 20.16 -27.32 -12.97
C GLN A 207 20.61 -25.95 -12.46
N LEU A 208 19.70 -25.20 -11.84
CA LEU A 208 19.92 -23.81 -11.45
C LEU A 208 20.46 -23.65 -10.01
N GLY A 209 20.37 -24.70 -9.18
CA GLY A 209 20.85 -24.67 -7.81
C GLY A 209 19.95 -23.84 -6.90
N LEU A 210 20.49 -22.76 -6.30
CA LEU A 210 19.75 -21.86 -5.41
C LEU A 210 19.17 -20.62 -6.14
N GLY A 211 19.43 -20.48 -7.45
CA GLY A 211 18.78 -19.46 -8.27
C GLY A 211 17.63 -20.11 -9.05
N GLY A 212 16.51 -19.43 -9.19
CA GLY A 212 15.46 -19.78 -10.15
C GLY A 212 15.64 -18.97 -11.44
N THR A 213 14.74 -19.18 -12.39
CA THR A 213 14.59 -18.36 -13.60
C THR A 213 13.25 -17.65 -13.55
N SER A 214 13.29 -16.35 -13.80
CA SER A 214 12.09 -15.54 -13.87
C SER A 214 11.45 -15.63 -15.24
N ARG A 215 10.13 -15.58 -15.26
CA ARG A 215 9.33 -15.69 -16.48
C ARG A 215 8.15 -14.75 -16.41
N LEU A 216 7.89 -14.05 -17.51
CA LEU A 216 6.59 -13.44 -17.79
C LEU A 216 5.83 -14.41 -18.69
N MET A 217 4.57 -14.70 -18.37
CA MET A 217 3.71 -15.54 -19.21
C MET A 217 2.39 -14.82 -19.44
N ILE A 218 1.87 -14.93 -20.66
CA ILE A 218 0.54 -14.46 -21.06
C ILE A 218 -0.20 -15.66 -21.65
N PHE A 219 -1.40 -15.92 -21.15
CA PHE A 219 -2.24 -17.02 -21.56
C PHE A 219 -3.71 -16.74 -21.30
N GLU A 220 -4.58 -17.22 -22.18
CA GLU A 220 -6.03 -17.21 -22.03
C GLU A 220 -6.61 -18.62 -21.77
N LEU A 221 -7.87 -18.67 -21.36
CA LEU A 221 -8.65 -19.91 -21.30
C LEU A 221 -9.13 -20.33 -22.71
N GLU A 222 -8.61 -21.43 -23.24
CA GLU A 222 -8.99 -21.94 -24.58
C GLU A 222 -10.31 -22.72 -24.53
N SER A 223 -10.45 -23.63 -23.55
CA SER A 223 -11.63 -24.48 -23.43
C SER A 223 -11.72 -25.18 -22.08
N ILE A 224 -12.94 -25.64 -21.74
CA ILE A 224 -13.18 -26.50 -20.59
C ILE A 224 -13.59 -27.90 -21.08
N VAL A 225 -12.86 -28.92 -20.64
CA VAL A 225 -13.11 -30.33 -21.00
C VAL A 225 -13.18 -31.17 -19.75
N GLU A 226 -14.33 -31.83 -19.51
CA GLU A 226 -14.53 -32.68 -18.33
C GLU A 226 -14.16 -31.97 -17.01
N ASP A 227 -14.66 -30.75 -16.82
CA ASP A 227 -14.41 -29.87 -15.66
C ASP A 227 -12.93 -29.50 -15.46
N SER A 228 -12.12 -29.56 -16.53
CA SER A 228 -10.72 -29.13 -16.53
C SER A 228 -10.51 -27.99 -17.53
N ALA A 229 -9.99 -26.87 -17.04
CA ALA A 229 -9.54 -25.76 -17.88
C ALA A 229 -8.31 -26.16 -18.71
N ILE A 230 -8.35 -25.81 -19.99
CA ILE A 230 -7.24 -25.89 -20.95
C ILE A 230 -6.87 -24.46 -21.32
N PHE A 231 -5.65 -24.06 -20.99
CA PHE A 231 -5.12 -22.73 -21.29
C PHE A 231 -4.27 -22.76 -22.57
N ASN A 232 -4.41 -21.72 -23.38
CA ASN A 232 -3.57 -21.47 -24.55
C ASN A 232 -2.44 -20.51 -24.12
N LEU A 233 -1.19 -20.88 -24.39
CA LEU A 233 -0.04 -20.05 -24.01
C LEU A 233 0.37 -19.19 -25.19
N GLU A 234 0.11 -17.89 -25.09
CA GLU A 234 0.37 -16.91 -26.16
C GLU A 234 1.79 -16.37 -26.11
N TYR A 235 2.30 -16.08 -24.91
CA TYR A 235 3.60 -15.48 -24.75
C TYR A 235 4.37 -16.01 -23.54
N VAL A 236 5.69 -16.11 -23.71
CA VAL A 236 6.65 -16.40 -22.64
C VAL A 236 7.91 -15.58 -22.85
N ASP A 237 8.28 -14.82 -21.84
CA ASP A 237 9.60 -14.21 -21.71
C ASP A 237 10.47 -15.02 -20.74
N GLU A 238 11.67 -15.41 -21.17
CA GLU A 238 12.64 -16.17 -20.35
C GLU A 238 13.95 -15.40 -20.13
N VAL A 239 14.05 -14.14 -20.55
CA VAL A 239 15.35 -13.49 -20.79
C VAL A 239 15.62 -12.35 -19.82
N TRP A 240 14.65 -11.46 -19.60
CA TRP A 240 14.97 -10.10 -19.18
C TRP A 240 14.93 -9.85 -17.67
N SER A 241 14.46 -10.82 -16.87
CA SER A 241 14.40 -10.69 -15.42
C SER A 241 15.25 -11.74 -14.71
N ASN A 242 16.03 -11.29 -13.73
CA ASN A 242 16.89 -12.16 -12.91
C ASN A 242 16.19 -12.61 -11.60
N TRP A 243 15.06 -11.97 -11.26
CA TRP A 243 14.14 -12.24 -10.13
C TRP A 243 12.69 -12.03 -10.60
N SER A 244 11.69 -12.54 -9.87
CA SER A 244 10.29 -12.36 -10.28
C SER A 244 9.98 -10.88 -10.50
N GLY A 245 9.16 -10.56 -11.49
CA GLY A 245 8.71 -9.19 -11.73
C GLY A 245 7.77 -8.77 -10.61
N TYR A 246 8.15 -7.72 -9.86
CA TYR A 246 7.37 -7.20 -8.73
C TYR A 246 6.31 -6.17 -9.16
N ASN A 247 6.15 -5.99 -10.46
CA ASN A 247 5.14 -5.13 -11.08
C ASN A 247 4.76 -5.72 -12.44
N ILE A 248 3.46 -5.92 -12.62
CA ILE A 248 2.81 -6.00 -13.93
C ILE A 248 1.82 -4.84 -13.97
N SER A 249 1.91 -4.02 -14.99
CA SER A 249 0.94 -2.98 -15.33
C SER A 249 0.62 -3.04 -16.80
N VAL A 250 -0.58 -2.62 -17.16
CA VAL A 250 -1.12 -2.70 -18.51
C VAL A 250 -1.72 -1.35 -18.88
N GLY A 251 -1.57 -0.95 -20.14
CA GLY A 251 -2.33 0.17 -20.72
C GLY A 251 -1.79 0.59 -22.08
N ASP A 252 -2.57 1.41 -22.78
CA ASP A 252 -2.34 1.84 -24.16
C ASP A 252 -1.60 3.19 -24.17
N LEU A 253 -0.28 3.18 -23.95
CA LEU A 253 0.51 4.40 -23.77
C LEU A 253 0.72 5.15 -25.09
N ASP A 254 0.86 4.43 -26.21
CA ASP A 254 1.05 5.05 -27.52
C ASP A 254 -0.25 5.29 -28.30
N ASN A 255 -1.40 4.92 -27.72
CA ASN A 255 -2.76 5.23 -28.15
C ASN A 255 -3.11 4.59 -29.50
N ASP A 256 -2.67 3.36 -29.72
CA ASP A 256 -2.94 2.58 -30.93
C ASP A 256 -4.19 1.70 -30.83
N GLY A 257 -4.76 1.58 -29.62
CA GLY A 257 -5.97 0.84 -29.28
C GLY A 257 -5.71 -0.57 -28.76
N LEU A 258 -4.47 -1.04 -28.74
CA LEU A 258 -4.04 -2.25 -28.05
C LEU A 258 -3.34 -1.86 -26.74
N LYS A 259 -3.32 -2.75 -25.75
CA LYS A 259 -2.67 -2.46 -24.46
C LYS A 259 -1.28 -3.08 -24.40
N GLU A 260 -0.30 -2.31 -23.97
CA GLU A 260 1.04 -2.80 -23.69
C GLU A 260 1.16 -3.30 -22.24
N ILE A 261 2.19 -4.12 -22.02
CA ILE A 261 2.54 -4.69 -20.73
C ILE A 261 3.86 -4.09 -20.26
N TYR A 262 3.85 -3.56 -19.04
CA TYR A 262 4.98 -2.92 -18.39
C TYR A 262 5.40 -3.75 -17.18
N THR A 263 6.64 -4.22 -17.19
CA THR A 263 7.20 -4.99 -16.07
C THR A 263 8.45 -4.33 -15.50
N VAL A 264 8.65 -4.49 -14.19
CA VAL A 264 9.82 -3.93 -13.50
C VAL A 264 10.66 -5.03 -12.89
N GLY A 265 11.92 -5.09 -13.31
CA GLY A 265 12.94 -5.96 -12.74
C GLY A 265 13.37 -5.54 -11.33
N TYR A 266 14.02 -6.45 -10.60
CA TYR A 266 14.46 -6.22 -9.23
C TYR A 266 15.58 -5.18 -9.11
N GLU A 267 16.35 -4.98 -10.17
CA GLU A 267 17.48 -4.08 -10.20
C GLU A 267 17.20 -2.76 -10.92
N TYR A 268 17.80 -1.67 -10.43
CA TYR A 268 17.89 -0.36 -11.10
C TYR A 268 16.58 0.25 -11.58
N PHE A 269 15.43 -0.24 -11.10
CA PHE A 269 14.16 0.02 -11.74
C PHE A 269 14.24 -0.25 -13.25
N HIS A 270 14.55 -1.50 -13.59
CA HIS A 270 14.65 -1.95 -14.96
C HIS A 270 13.24 -2.12 -15.54
N LEU A 271 12.77 -1.12 -16.27
CA LEU A 271 11.48 -1.17 -16.96
C LEU A 271 11.65 -1.94 -18.27
N ILE A 272 10.82 -2.95 -18.46
CA ILE A 272 10.76 -3.80 -19.66
C ILE A 272 9.37 -3.66 -20.25
N VAL A 273 9.29 -3.43 -21.55
CA VAL A 273 8.05 -3.14 -22.27
C VAL A 273 7.77 -4.21 -23.31
N HIS A 274 6.57 -4.76 -23.27
CA HIS A 274 6.02 -5.67 -24.27
C HIS A 274 4.79 -5.03 -24.89
N GLU A 275 4.73 -5.03 -26.21
CA GLU A 275 3.62 -4.48 -26.98
C GLU A 275 2.72 -5.60 -27.46
N ASN A 276 1.41 -5.36 -27.38
CA ASN A 276 0.45 -6.14 -28.11
C ASN A 276 0.45 -5.68 -29.58
N THR A 277 0.79 -6.58 -30.48
CA THR A 277 0.95 -6.32 -31.92
C THR A 277 -0.23 -6.84 -32.76
N GLY A 278 -1.28 -7.34 -32.10
CA GLY A 278 -2.52 -7.86 -32.66
C GLY A 278 -3.09 -9.03 -31.84
N GLU A 279 -4.23 -9.55 -32.26
CA GLU A 279 -4.94 -10.67 -31.60
C GLU A 279 -3.99 -11.80 -31.17
N ASP A 280 -3.88 -12.06 -29.87
CA ASP A 280 -2.99 -13.06 -29.25
C ASP A 280 -1.48 -12.91 -29.57
N GLN A 281 -1.00 -11.72 -29.99
CA GLN A 281 0.38 -11.52 -30.44
C GLN A 281 1.13 -10.46 -29.62
N TYR A 282 2.11 -10.90 -28.83
CA TYR A 282 2.92 -10.02 -27.98
C TYR A 282 4.40 -10.02 -28.39
N ALA A 283 5.03 -8.83 -28.33
CA ALA A 283 6.43 -8.65 -28.67
C ALA A 283 7.15 -7.77 -27.65
N TYR A 284 8.32 -8.21 -27.20
CA TYR A 284 9.27 -7.34 -26.50
C TYR A 284 9.64 -6.15 -27.42
N GLN A 285 9.66 -4.95 -26.86
CA GLN A 285 10.00 -3.72 -27.58
C GLN A 285 11.30 -3.09 -27.11
N THR A 286 11.35 -2.74 -25.82
CA THR A 286 12.46 -1.98 -25.25
C THR A 286 12.59 -2.26 -23.77
N ASP A 287 13.78 -1.99 -23.24
CA ASP A 287 14.05 -1.94 -21.81
C ASP A 287 15.04 -0.81 -21.48
N PHE A 288 14.94 -0.28 -20.28
CA PHE A 288 15.88 0.70 -19.76
C PHE A 288 15.80 0.83 -18.24
N TYR A 289 16.85 1.41 -17.66
CA TYR A 289 16.91 1.69 -16.23
C TYR A 289 16.38 3.10 -15.93
N VAL A 290 15.46 3.20 -14.98
CA VAL A 290 14.93 4.48 -14.46
C VAL A 290 15.76 4.99 -13.27
N SER A 291 16.56 4.11 -12.64
CA SER A 291 17.43 4.45 -11.51
C SER A 291 18.88 4.01 -11.75
N SER A 292 19.81 4.68 -11.04
CA SER A 292 21.20 4.25 -10.95
C SER A 292 21.50 3.37 -9.73
N GLU A 293 20.51 3.14 -8.87
CA GLU A 293 20.65 2.39 -7.63
C GLU A 293 20.33 0.90 -7.82
N LEU A 294 21.28 0.01 -7.51
CA LEU A 294 21.20 -1.42 -7.85
C LEU A 294 19.97 -2.14 -7.31
N TYR A 295 19.45 -1.73 -6.17
CA TYR A 295 18.30 -2.38 -5.52
C TYR A 295 17.04 -1.51 -5.55
N GLU A 296 17.01 -0.50 -6.42
CA GLU A 296 15.80 0.24 -6.70
C GLU A 296 14.83 -0.66 -7.48
N ARG A 297 13.56 -0.64 -7.09
CA ARG A 297 12.50 -1.44 -7.67
C ARG A 297 11.18 -0.67 -7.70
N ALA A 298 10.19 -1.22 -8.40
CA ALA A 298 8.77 -0.92 -8.19
C ALA A 298 8.12 -2.12 -7.51
N ASN A 299 7.14 -1.87 -6.65
CA ASN A 299 6.18 -2.91 -6.26
C ASN A 299 4.79 -2.41 -6.63
N GLN A 300 4.30 -2.77 -7.82
CA GLN A 300 2.98 -2.35 -8.31
C GLN A 300 2.79 -0.82 -8.41
N GLY A 301 3.84 -0.11 -8.83
CA GLY A 301 3.90 1.35 -8.87
C GLY A 301 3.71 1.97 -10.25
N ILE A 302 3.07 1.29 -11.22
CA ILE A 302 2.84 1.84 -12.56
C ILE A 302 1.35 1.80 -12.89
N ILE A 303 0.82 2.91 -13.41
CA ILE A 303 -0.51 3.02 -14.04
C ILE A 303 -0.35 3.81 -15.33
N VAL A 304 -1.06 3.39 -16.38
CA VAL A 304 -1.18 4.12 -17.64
C VAL A 304 -2.62 4.61 -17.76
N THR A 305 -2.82 5.92 -17.87
CA THR A 305 -4.15 6.55 -17.87
C THR A 305 -4.11 7.96 -18.45
N ASP A 306 -5.24 8.42 -19.00
CA ASP A 306 -5.44 9.77 -19.51
C ASP A 306 -5.73 10.74 -18.35
N ILE A 307 -4.68 11.44 -17.90
CA ILE A 307 -4.77 12.27 -16.69
C ILE A 307 -5.54 13.57 -16.95
N ASP A 308 -5.33 14.17 -18.12
CA ASP A 308 -5.91 15.48 -18.47
C ASP A 308 -7.20 15.37 -19.32
N GLY A 309 -7.65 14.16 -19.63
CA GLY A 309 -8.87 13.86 -20.37
C GLY A 309 -8.78 14.24 -21.85
N ASN A 310 -7.58 14.32 -22.42
CA ASN A 310 -7.36 14.73 -23.81
C ASN A 310 -7.47 13.57 -24.82
N GLY A 311 -7.62 12.34 -24.32
CA GLY A 311 -7.66 11.09 -25.08
C GLY A 311 -6.29 10.45 -25.32
N GLY A 312 -5.23 10.98 -24.71
CA GLY A 312 -3.87 10.45 -24.75
C GLY A 312 -3.45 9.99 -23.36
N ASN A 313 -2.98 8.75 -23.23
CA ASN A 313 -2.56 8.23 -21.94
C ASN A 313 -1.17 8.74 -21.52
N GLU A 314 -1.02 9.04 -20.24
CA GLU A 314 0.25 9.21 -19.54
C GLU A 314 0.60 7.95 -18.73
N MET A 315 1.88 7.79 -18.40
CA MET A 315 2.35 6.78 -17.48
C MET A 315 2.75 7.41 -16.15
N ILE A 316 2.09 7.01 -15.07
CA ILE A 316 2.50 7.27 -13.70
C ILE A 316 3.45 6.16 -13.25
N CYS A 317 4.57 6.51 -12.63
CA CYS A 317 5.59 5.56 -12.20
C CYS A 317 6.18 5.92 -10.83
N LEU A 318 6.14 4.98 -9.89
CA LEU A 318 6.66 5.12 -8.52
C LEU A 318 7.82 4.15 -8.26
N THR A 319 8.87 4.63 -7.59
CA THR A 319 10.00 3.82 -7.11
C THR A 319 10.00 3.68 -5.59
N SER A 320 10.47 2.54 -5.08
CA SER A 320 10.45 2.26 -3.64
C SER A 320 11.54 2.89 -2.81
N GLY A 321 12.57 3.44 -3.45
CA GLY A 321 13.84 3.65 -2.78
C GLY A 321 14.53 2.33 -2.49
N VAL A 322 15.78 2.44 -2.04
CA VAL A 322 16.60 1.30 -1.62
C VAL A 322 16.52 1.17 -0.11
N ASN A 323 16.31 -0.06 0.38
CA ASN A 323 16.32 -0.37 1.80
C ASN A 323 17.42 -1.38 2.18
N SER A 324 17.87 -1.33 3.43
CA SER A 324 18.74 -2.34 4.03
C SER A 324 17.95 -3.64 4.24
N LEU A 325 18.64 -4.77 4.49
CA LEU A 325 17.97 -6.01 4.89
C LEU A 325 17.24 -5.90 6.24
N ALA A 326 17.59 -4.89 7.04
CA ALA A 326 16.89 -4.53 8.27
C ALA A 326 15.80 -3.45 8.03
N GLY A 327 15.48 -3.18 6.76
CA GLY A 327 14.49 -2.24 6.24
C GLY A 327 14.77 -0.76 6.51
N ASP A 328 16.02 -0.38 6.80
CA ASP A 328 16.39 1.03 6.84
C ASP A 328 16.43 1.59 5.41
N LEU A 329 15.66 2.63 5.12
CA LEU A 329 15.75 3.31 3.83
C LEU A 329 17.09 4.02 3.68
N LEU A 330 17.74 3.75 2.56
CA LEU A 330 19.06 4.26 2.16
C LEU A 330 18.93 5.34 1.10
N THR A 331 17.92 5.24 0.22
CA THR A 331 17.57 6.25 -0.79
C THR A 331 16.05 6.47 -0.78
N PRO A 332 15.57 7.69 -1.11
CA PRO A 332 14.15 7.95 -1.22
C PRO A 332 13.53 7.24 -2.43
N GLY A 333 12.23 6.97 -2.35
CA GLY A 333 11.42 6.62 -3.51
C GLY A 333 11.10 7.87 -4.35
N SER A 334 10.76 7.68 -5.62
CA SER A 334 10.50 8.78 -6.55
C SER A 334 9.18 8.59 -7.28
N PHE A 335 8.46 9.69 -7.52
CA PHE A 335 7.25 9.74 -8.33
C PHE A 335 7.57 10.44 -9.66
N PHE A 336 7.28 9.76 -10.77
CA PHE A 336 7.43 10.26 -12.13
C PHE A 336 6.10 10.23 -12.88
N ILE A 337 5.96 11.16 -13.82
CA ILE A 337 4.98 11.06 -14.92
C ILE A 337 5.75 11.07 -16.25
N ALA A 338 5.48 10.10 -17.09
CA ALA A 338 6.04 9.99 -18.44
C ALA A 338 4.94 10.16 -19.50
N ASN A 339 5.30 10.83 -20.60
CA ASN A 339 4.41 11.07 -21.73
C ASN A 339 5.20 11.17 -23.06
N GLY A 340 4.50 11.53 -24.13
CA GLY A 340 5.11 11.85 -25.43
C GLY A 340 5.65 10.62 -26.16
N VAL A 341 4.98 9.49 -25.98
CA VAL A 341 5.29 8.21 -26.62
C VAL A 341 4.27 8.02 -27.74
N GLY A 342 4.74 7.97 -28.98
CA GLY A 342 3.87 7.63 -30.13
C GLY A 342 4.15 6.25 -30.70
N ASP A 343 5.06 5.51 -30.06
CA ASP A 343 5.45 4.13 -30.33
C ASP A 343 6.30 3.70 -29.12
N VAL A 344 5.82 2.70 -28.38
CA VAL A 344 6.46 2.24 -27.14
C VAL A 344 7.88 1.72 -27.30
N SER A 345 8.30 1.32 -28.51
CA SER A 345 9.71 0.97 -28.78
C SER A 345 10.68 2.13 -28.60
N ASN A 346 10.17 3.37 -28.61
CA ASN A 346 10.95 4.59 -28.36
C ASN A 346 10.86 5.09 -26.91
N LEU A 347 10.09 4.42 -26.04
CA LEU A 347 10.01 4.79 -24.63
C LEU A 347 11.41 4.67 -24.00
N SER A 348 11.78 5.70 -23.24
CA SER A 348 13.08 5.78 -22.59
C SER A 348 13.00 6.61 -21.32
N TYR A 349 14.06 6.59 -20.50
CA TYR A 349 14.16 7.46 -19.33
C TYR A 349 13.99 8.97 -19.65
N SER A 350 14.27 9.39 -20.90
CA SER A 350 14.11 10.81 -21.27
C SER A 350 12.65 11.28 -21.30
N ASN A 351 11.69 10.36 -21.28
CA ASN A 351 10.27 10.65 -21.20
C ASN A 351 9.80 10.91 -19.76
N PHE A 352 10.58 10.54 -18.74
CA PHE A 352 10.15 10.56 -17.34
C PHE A 352 10.43 11.92 -16.70
N ASN A 353 9.37 12.57 -16.22
CA ASN A 353 9.44 13.83 -15.49
C ASN A 353 9.33 13.55 -13.99
N LEU A 354 10.36 13.91 -13.23
CA LEU A 354 10.35 13.74 -11.77
C LEU A 354 9.41 14.76 -11.13
N PHE A 355 8.45 14.29 -10.35
CA PHE A 355 7.51 15.12 -9.60
C PHE A 355 8.03 15.38 -8.19
N SER A 356 8.26 14.31 -7.42
CA SER A 356 8.68 14.39 -6.03
C SER A 356 9.48 13.17 -5.61
N SER A 357 10.18 13.27 -4.47
CA SER A 357 10.91 12.18 -3.84
C SER A 357 10.51 12.07 -2.37
N TYR A 358 10.37 10.83 -1.90
CA TYR A 358 9.81 10.50 -0.60
C TYR A 358 10.84 9.71 0.22
N ASP A 359 11.25 10.28 1.35
CA ASP A 359 12.23 9.66 2.26
C ASP A 359 11.74 8.32 2.83
N GLY A 360 10.42 8.10 2.88
CA GLY A 360 9.77 6.85 3.27
C GLY A 360 9.57 5.84 2.14
N GLY A 361 9.97 6.16 0.91
CA GLY A 361 9.77 5.31 -0.26
C GLY A 361 8.30 5.27 -0.69
N LEU A 362 8.05 4.87 -1.94
CA LEU A 362 6.72 4.63 -2.44
C LEU A 362 6.51 3.17 -2.78
N ARG A 363 5.26 2.71 -2.76
CA ARG A 363 4.95 1.32 -3.09
C ARG A 363 4.13 1.23 -4.35
N GLN A 364 2.85 1.53 -4.21
CA GLN A 364 1.84 1.40 -5.25
C GLN A 364 1.14 2.74 -5.48
N VAL A 365 0.67 2.92 -6.72
CA VAL A 365 -0.20 4.01 -7.14
C VAL A 365 -1.61 3.46 -7.40
N ALA A 366 -2.63 4.25 -7.06
CA ALA A 366 -3.98 4.10 -7.60
C ALA A 366 -4.51 5.46 -8.06
N ILE A 367 -5.62 5.44 -8.78
CA ILE A 367 -6.33 6.64 -9.23
C ILE A 367 -7.76 6.63 -8.70
N GLY A 368 -8.40 7.80 -8.66
CA GLY A 368 -9.81 7.94 -8.30
C GLY A 368 -10.27 9.37 -8.11
N ASP A 369 -11.42 9.51 -7.45
CA ASP A 369 -12.05 10.79 -7.09
C ASP A 369 -12.78 10.61 -5.75
N ALA A 370 -12.01 10.35 -4.69
CA ALA A 370 -12.58 10.00 -3.39
C ALA A 370 -13.27 11.20 -2.69
N ASP A 371 -12.87 12.43 -3.01
CA ASP A 371 -13.50 13.65 -2.53
C ASP A 371 -14.70 14.11 -3.37
N GLY A 372 -14.90 13.48 -4.55
CA GLY A 372 -16.09 13.59 -5.38
C GLY A 372 -16.23 14.95 -6.07
N ASP A 373 -15.11 15.61 -6.32
CA ASP A 373 -15.08 16.96 -6.88
C ASP A 373 -14.99 16.97 -8.42
N GLY A 374 -14.76 15.79 -9.02
CA GLY A 374 -14.67 15.54 -10.45
C GLY A 374 -13.25 15.64 -11.01
N ASN A 375 -12.25 15.97 -10.20
CA ASN A 375 -10.84 15.96 -10.57
C ASN A 375 -10.23 14.56 -10.35
N LEU A 376 -9.24 14.20 -11.17
CA LEU A 376 -8.52 12.96 -10.98
C LEU A 376 -7.53 13.11 -9.83
N ASN A 377 -7.61 12.21 -8.87
CA ASN A 377 -6.66 12.08 -7.76
C ASN A 377 -5.72 10.90 -8.01
N ILE A 378 -4.43 11.11 -7.74
CA ILE A 378 -3.39 10.08 -7.78
C ILE A 378 -2.99 9.73 -6.35
N TYR A 379 -3.39 8.56 -5.89
CA TYR A 379 -3.12 8.07 -4.54
C TYR A 379 -1.82 7.29 -4.48
N LEU A 380 -0.91 7.65 -3.57
CA LEU A 380 0.39 7.00 -3.41
C LEU A 380 0.50 6.29 -2.06
N ALA A 381 0.88 5.02 -2.08
CA ALA A 381 1.22 4.27 -0.87
C ALA A 381 2.64 4.63 -0.39
N GLY A 382 2.72 5.37 0.71
CA GLY A 382 3.95 5.75 1.42
C GLY A 382 4.53 4.57 2.20
N HIS A 383 5.56 3.94 1.64
CA HIS A 383 5.97 2.57 1.98
C HIS A 383 6.37 2.39 3.45
N TYR A 384 7.30 3.20 3.96
CA TYR A 384 7.83 3.13 5.33
C TYR A 384 7.61 4.41 6.15
N ASP A 385 7.06 5.46 5.55
CA ASP A 385 6.60 6.67 6.25
C ASP A 385 5.15 6.56 6.75
N GLU A 386 4.46 5.46 6.44
CA GLU A 386 3.14 5.10 6.99
C GLU A 386 2.01 5.98 6.48
N VAL A 387 2.23 6.63 5.34
CA VAL A 387 1.35 7.64 4.76
C VAL A 387 0.59 7.09 3.56
N VAL A 388 -0.64 7.58 3.37
CA VAL A 388 -1.27 7.60 2.04
C VAL A 388 -1.27 9.05 1.57
N TYR A 389 -0.66 9.27 0.41
CA TYR A 389 -0.62 10.59 -0.24
C TYR A 389 -1.72 10.69 -1.27
N ASP A 390 -2.16 11.93 -1.50
CA ASP A 390 -3.13 12.31 -2.51
C ASP A 390 -2.55 13.44 -3.36
N TRP A 391 -2.51 13.24 -4.68
CA TRP A 391 -2.11 14.22 -5.67
C TRP A 391 -3.30 14.52 -6.57
N GLU A 392 -4.01 15.60 -6.24
CA GLU A 392 -5.16 16.06 -6.99
C GLU A 392 -4.68 16.81 -8.25
N TYR A 393 -5.10 16.37 -9.44
CA TYR A 393 -4.83 17.05 -10.69
C TYR A 393 -5.83 18.19 -10.92
N GLY A 394 -5.33 19.41 -11.12
CA GLY A 394 -6.17 20.55 -11.46
C GLY A 394 -6.42 20.67 -12.96
N GLU A 395 -5.59 21.45 -13.64
CA GLU A 395 -5.68 21.68 -15.08
C GLU A 395 -4.29 21.97 -15.67
N GLY A 396 -4.08 21.68 -16.96
CA GLY A 396 -2.87 22.06 -17.68
C GLY A 396 -2.06 20.86 -18.16
N ASP A 397 -0.74 21.03 -18.23
CA ASP A 397 0.17 19.96 -18.65
C ASP A 397 0.27 18.88 -17.54
N PRO A 398 -0.12 17.62 -17.78
CA PRO A 398 -0.07 16.56 -16.78
C PRO A 398 1.37 16.17 -16.40
N THR A 399 2.40 16.70 -17.07
CA THR A 399 3.81 16.49 -16.68
C THR A 399 4.41 17.63 -15.86
N ASP A 400 3.64 18.69 -15.61
CA ASP A 400 4.08 19.80 -14.75
C ASP A 400 3.50 19.63 -13.33
N PRO A 401 4.34 19.34 -12.32
CA PRO A 401 3.88 19.12 -10.95
C PRO A 401 3.22 20.34 -10.31
N SER A 402 3.35 21.55 -10.90
CA SER A 402 2.65 22.74 -10.41
C SER A 402 1.15 22.75 -10.71
N ASN A 403 0.67 21.83 -11.55
CA ASN A 403 -0.76 21.63 -11.85
C ASN A 403 -1.44 20.66 -10.87
N TYR A 404 -0.73 20.25 -9.81
CA TYR A 404 -1.23 19.31 -8.81
C TYR A 404 -1.19 19.92 -7.40
N VAL A 405 -2.06 19.40 -6.53
CA VAL A 405 -2.03 19.68 -5.10
C VAL A 405 -1.77 18.39 -4.33
N GLU A 406 -0.67 18.36 -3.58
CA GLU A 406 -0.33 17.22 -2.73
C GLU A 406 -0.90 17.37 -1.30
N LYS A 407 -1.48 16.28 -0.78
CA LYS A 407 -1.94 16.11 0.61
C LYS A 407 -1.52 14.75 1.18
N MET A 408 -1.44 14.69 2.51
CA MET A 408 -1.45 13.41 3.23
C MET A 408 -2.88 13.14 3.70
N ILE A 409 -3.46 12.02 3.34
CA ILE A 409 -4.86 11.67 3.65
C ILE A 409 -4.97 10.54 4.69
N PHE A 410 -3.87 9.86 4.95
CA PHE A 410 -3.70 8.95 6.08
C PHE A 410 -2.26 9.04 6.60
N MET A 411 -2.08 8.93 7.92
CA MET A 411 -0.78 8.66 8.54
C MET A 411 -1.00 7.90 9.84
N ASP A 412 -0.31 6.78 10.05
CA ASP A 412 -0.42 6.04 11.32
C ASP A 412 0.04 6.91 12.51
N ASP A 413 -0.63 6.76 13.65
CA ASP A 413 -0.18 7.44 14.85
C ASP A 413 1.13 6.77 15.28
N THR A 414 2.22 7.56 15.31
CA THR A 414 3.62 7.11 15.50
C THR A 414 3.94 6.32 16.79
N THR A 415 2.95 5.76 17.48
CA THR A 415 3.06 5.01 18.75
C THR A 415 3.46 3.56 18.53
N ASP A 416 4.49 3.30 17.73
CA ASP A 416 4.99 1.96 17.52
C ASP A 416 5.91 1.52 18.66
N ASN A 417 5.75 0.28 19.11
CA ASN A 417 6.80 -0.42 19.84
C ASN A 417 7.92 -0.80 18.86
N PHE A 418 8.58 0.21 18.27
CA PHE A 418 9.73 0.03 17.41
C PHE A 418 10.78 -0.79 18.15
N THR A 419 11.08 -1.98 17.64
CA THR A 419 12.20 -2.78 18.12
C THR A 419 13.39 -2.45 17.22
N PRO A 420 14.47 -1.84 17.74
CA PRO A 420 15.63 -1.51 16.91
C PRO A 420 16.18 -2.76 16.20
N GLY A 421 16.27 -2.70 14.87
CA GLY A 421 16.78 -3.79 14.03
C GLY A 421 15.73 -4.73 13.44
N ASN A 422 14.44 -4.42 13.56
CA ASN A 422 13.40 -5.00 12.71
C ASN A 422 12.57 -3.90 12.02
N ASP A 423 12.26 -4.10 10.74
CA ASP A 423 11.50 -3.17 9.88
C ASP A 423 10.00 -3.43 9.90
N GLN A 424 9.55 -4.18 10.90
CA GLN A 424 8.28 -4.88 10.85
C GLN A 424 7.20 -4.23 11.72
N GLY A 425 7.51 -3.19 12.51
CA GLY A 425 6.58 -2.61 13.49
C GLY A 425 5.73 -1.43 13.02
N ARG A 426 5.80 -1.04 11.74
CA ARG A 426 5.11 0.12 11.15
C ARG A 426 3.90 -0.28 10.32
N VAL A 427 2.96 0.64 10.09
CA VAL A 427 2.01 0.49 8.99
C VAL A 427 2.76 0.58 7.66
N ARG A 428 2.72 -0.48 6.87
CA ARG A 428 3.42 -0.56 5.58
C ARG A 428 2.41 -0.59 4.47
N VAL A 429 1.94 0.59 4.06
CA VAL A 429 0.95 0.72 3.00
C VAL A 429 1.47 0.00 1.75
N ALA A 430 0.74 -1.02 1.30
CA ALA A 430 1.19 -1.94 0.27
C ALA A 430 0.32 -1.94 -0.97
N LYS A 431 -1.00 -1.99 -0.78
CA LYS A 431 -1.99 -1.89 -1.84
C LYS A 431 -3.12 -0.97 -1.41
N LEU A 432 -3.68 -0.26 -2.35
CA LEU A 432 -4.87 0.54 -2.19
C LEU A 432 -5.67 0.59 -3.48
N PHE A 433 -6.98 0.78 -3.35
CA PHE A 433 -7.88 1.16 -4.42
C PHE A 433 -8.83 2.23 -3.89
N SER A 434 -9.50 2.94 -4.80
CA SER A 434 -10.51 3.92 -4.46
C SER A 434 -11.86 3.56 -5.08
N GLY A 435 -12.94 4.11 -4.52
CA GLY A 435 -14.30 3.94 -5.00
C GLY A 435 -15.31 4.14 -3.88
N ASP A 436 -16.59 4.28 -4.19
CA ASP A 436 -17.67 4.32 -3.19
C ASP A 436 -18.07 2.88 -2.85
N ILE A 437 -17.38 2.29 -1.85
CA ILE A 437 -17.51 0.85 -1.55
C ILE A 437 -18.75 0.56 -0.71
N ASP A 438 -19.23 1.51 0.09
CA ASP A 438 -20.42 1.31 0.91
C ASP A 438 -21.70 1.98 0.36
N ASN A 439 -21.57 2.57 -0.84
CA ASN A 439 -22.65 3.18 -1.64
C ASN A 439 -23.40 4.28 -0.89
N ASP A 440 -22.66 5.06 -0.10
CA ASP A 440 -23.18 6.20 0.65
C ASP A 440 -23.06 7.53 -0.12
N GLY A 441 -22.37 7.52 -1.26
CA GLY A 441 -22.14 8.65 -2.15
C GLY A 441 -20.87 9.45 -1.84
N ASN A 442 -20.07 9.03 -0.85
CA ASN A 442 -18.71 9.52 -0.61
C ASN A 442 -17.71 8.50 -1.15
N GLY A 443 -16.55 8.97 -1.61
CA GLY A 443 -15.52 8.06 -2.07
C GLY A 443 -14.65 7.54 -0.93
N ASP A 444 -14.37 6.24 -0.99
CA ASP A 444 -13.51 5.53 -0.08
C ASP A 444 -12.15 5.25 -0.69
N ILE A 445 -11.18 5.04 0.20
CA ILE A 445 -9.90 4.44 -0.12
C ILE A 445 -9.69 3.28 0.84
N VAL A 446 -9.63 2.09 0.29
CA VAL A 446 -9.32 0.87 1.04
C VAL A 446 -7.87 0.53 0.78
N PHE A 447 -7.09 0.30 1.85
CA PHE A 447 -5.68 -0.04 1.72
C PHE A 447 -5.21 -1.10 2.71
N SER A 448 -4.16 -1.80 2.32
CA SER A 448 -3.52 -2.85 3.09
C SER A 448 -2.20 -2.38 3.70
N SER A 449 -1.94 -2.83 4.93
CA SER A 449 -0.64 -2.74 5.58
C SER A 449 0.02 -4.10 5.53
N ALA A 450 1.05 -4.28 4.71
CA ALA A 450 1.76 -5.56 4.58
C ALA A 450 2.93 -5.69 5.56
N SER A 451 2.66 -5.36 6.81
CA SER A 451 3.64 -5.43 7.89
C SER A 451 3.78 -6.85 8.43
N PHE A 452 5.01 -7.26 8.75
CA PHE A 452 5.29 -8.59 9.31
C PHE A 452 5.19 -8.63 10.85
N ALA A 453 5.11 -7.50 11.56
CA ALA A 453 4.86 -7.57 13.00
C ALA A 453 3.43 -7.99 13.25
N ALA A 454 3.26 -8.87 14.22
CA ALA A 454 1.98 -9.45 14.62
C ALA A 454 0.83 -8.42 14.75
N ASP A 455 1.10 -7.18 15.14
CA ASP A 455 0.13 -6.13 15.46
C ASP A 455 -0.09 -5.08 14.35
N LYS A 456 0.47 -5.27 13.15
CA LYS A 456 0.39 -4.31 12.04
C LYS A 456 -0.07 -4.84 10.65
N PRO A 457 -0.31 -6.15 10.37
CA PRO A 457 -0.94 -6.57 9.12
C PRO A 457 -2.44 -6.25 9.15
N HIS A 458 -2.81 -5.14 8.52
CA HIS A 458 -4.13 -4.53 8.62
C HIS A 458 -4.72 -4.28 7.24
N LEU A 459 -6.03 -4.13 7.22
CA LEU A 459 -6.81 -3.48 6.19
C LEU A 459 -7.43 -2.24 6.82
N TYR A 460 -7.46 -1.16 6.07
CA TYR A 460 -8.05 0.12 6.45
C TYR A 460 -9.02 0.56 5.37
N MET A 461 -10.08 1.24 5.77
CA MET A 461 -10.96 2.03 4.92
C MET A 461 -10.95 3.44 5.49
N ILE A 462 -10.52 4.39 4.67
CA ILE A 462 -10.68 5.82 4.93
C ILE A 462 -11.70 6.37 3.95
N GLU A 463 -12.43 7.39 4.39
CA GLU A 463 -13.44 8.05 3.57
C GLU A 463 -13.26 9.56 3.70
N HIS A 464 -13.45 10.27 2.59
CA HIS A 464 -13.55 11.71 2.60
C HIS A 464 -14.94 12.14 3.10
N GLY A 465 -15.01 13.01 4.12
CA GLY A 465 -16.26 13.42 4.77
C GLY A 465 -17.24 14.28 3.95
N GLY A 466 -17.25 14.13 2.62
CA GLY A 466 -18.12 14.79 1.66
C GLY A 466 -17.79 16.27 1.45
N THR A 467 -17.87 16.73 0.21
CA THR A 467 -17.95 18.16 -0.10
C THR A 467 -19.34 18.68 0.30
N LEU A 468 -19.45 19.27 1.49
CA LEU A 468 -20.59 20.14 1.77
C LEU A 468 -20.52 21.34 0.82
N ASP A 469 -21.35 21.27 -0.21
CA ASP A 469 -21.66 22.32 -1.18
C ASP A 469 -21.67 23.71 -0.51
N VAL A 470 -20.99 24.65 -1.17
CA VAL A 470 -20.49 25.93 -0.63
C VAL A 470 -21.59 26.74 0.06
N SER A 471 -21.79 26.56 1.38
CA SER A 471 -22.40 27.59 2.25
C SER A 471 -22.40 27.28 3.75
N GLU A 472 -21.33 26.76 4.37
CA GLU A 472 -21.06 27.15 5.77
C GLU A 472 -19.63 26.86 6.20
N LYS A 473 -18.80 27.90 6.16
CA LYS A 473 -17.51 27.94 6.84
C LYS A 473 -17.74 28.02 8.35
N ASN A 474 -18.09 26.90 8.99
CA ASN A 474 -18.18 26.77 10.45
C ASN A 474 -17.57 25.43 10.92
N SER A 475 -16.24 25.48 11.13
CA SER A 475 -15.45 24.68 12.07
C SER A 475 -16.00 23.33 12.54
N LEU A 476 -15.50 22.24 11.96
CA LEU A 476 -15.52 20.90 12.57
C LEU A 476 -14.33 20.64 13.52
N VAL A 477 -13.42 21.60 13.66
CA VAL A 477 -12.54 21.68 14.84
C VAL A 477 -13.42 22.02 16.04
N PRO A 478 -13.47 21.18 17.10
CA PRO A 478 -14.15 21.55 18.32
C PRO A 478 -13.59 22.89 18.79
N ASN A 479 -14.42 23.91 19.02
CA ASN A 479 -13.92 25.19 19.55
C ASN A 479 -13.35 25.06 20.97
N GLU A 480 -13.57 23.91 21.61
CA GLU A 480 -13.15 23.61 22.97
C GLU A 480 -12.74 22.15 23.13
N VAL A 481 -11.92 21.86 24.15
CA VAL A 481 -11.60 20.49 24.56
C VAL A 481 -12.88 19.77 25.00
N VAL A 482 -13.31 18.75 24.28
CA VAL A 482 -14.46 17.91 24.63
C VAL A 482 -13.94 16.59 25.20
N ILE A 483 -14.53 16.12 26.29
CA ILE A 483 -14.15 14.86 26.92
C ILE A 483 -15.42 14.06 27.15
N SER A 484 -15.49 12.87 26.56
CA SER A 484 -16.60 11.93 26.72
C SER A 484 -16.51 11.23 28.06
N GLN A 485 -17.59 10.60 28.52
CA GLN A 485 -17.49 9.70 29.67
C GLN A 485 -16.79 8.42 29.22
N ASN A 486 -15.97 7.82 30.07
CA ASN A 486 -15.36 6.53 29.73
C ASN A 486 -16.44 5.47 29.46
N TYR A 487 -16.24 4.62 28.46
CA TYR A 487 -17.16 3.53 28.11
C TYR A 487 -16.39 2.22 27.88
N PRO A 488 -16.85 1.08 28.42
CA PRO A 488 -17.97 0.94 29.37
C PRO A 488 -17.69 1.62 30.72
N ASN A 489 -18.74 1.94 31.50
CA ASN A 489 -18.62 2.40 32.90
C ASN A 489 -19.90 2.06 33.70
N PRO A 490 -19.88 1.06 34.61
CA PRO A 490 -18.71 0.32 35.10
C PRO A 490 -18.02 -0.53 34.03
N PHE A 491 -16.71 -0.78 34.19
CA PHE A 491 -15.91 -1.52 33.22
C PHE A 491 -15.22 -2.76 33.83
N ASN A 492 -14.93 -3.77 32.99
CA ASN A 492 -14.22 -4.99 33.34
C ASN A 492 -13.65 -5.73 32.10
N PRO A 493 -12.33 -5.97 31.96
CA PRO A 493 -11.24 -5.33 32.68
C PRO A 493 -10.87 -3.94 32.12
N GLU A 494 -11.41 -3.55 30.96
CA GLU A 494 -10.97 -2.38 30.20
C GLU A 494 -12.06 -1.37 29.89
N THR A 495 -11.66 -0.11 29.73
CA THR A 495 -12.51 1.02 29.35
C THR A 495 -11.77 1.96 28.42
N THR A 496 -12.55 2.66 27.60
CA THR A 496 -12.08 3.57 26.58
C THR A 496 -12.38 5.01 26.97
N LEU A 497 -11.38 5.89 26.88
CA LEU A 497 -11.44 7.32 27.16
C LEU A 497 -11.39 8.10 25.85
N GLN A 498 -12.53 8.63 25.41
CA GLN A 498 -12.60 9.48 24.23
C GLN A 498 -12.51 10.97 24.61
N TYR A 499 -11.70 11.74 23.89
CA TYR A 499 -11.54 13.17 24.05
C TYR A 499 -11.21 13.83 22.71
N SER A 500 -11.50 15.12 22.56
CA SER A 500 -11.08 15.90 21.40
C SER A 500 -10.45 17.22 21.83
N ILE A 501 -9.48 17.69 21.05
CA ILE A 501 -8.73 18.92 21.34
C ILE A 501 -8.84 19.91 20.16
N PRO A 502 -8.97 21.22 20.45
CA PRO A 502 -9.24 22.27 19.45
C PRO A 502 -7.99 22.70 18.67
N SER A 503 -6.80 22.31 19.14
CA SER A 503 -5.51 22.74 18.61
C SER A 503 -4.43 21.78 19.12
N ASP A 504 -3.39 21.59 18.32
CA ASP A 504 -2.22 20.80 18.68
C ASP A 504 -1.64 21.20 20.04
N GLY A 505 -1.20 20.20 20.80
CA GLY A 505 -0.50 20.47 22.05
C GLY A 505 -0.26 19.24 22.90
N LEU A 506 0.45 19.47 24.01
CA LEU A 506 0.72 18.44 24.99
C LEU A 506 -0.57 18.05 25.73
N VAL A 507 -0.95 16.78 25.61
CA VAL A 507 -2.04 16.15 26.34
C VAL A 507 -1.46 15.25 27.43
N SER A 508 -1.97 15.39 28.65
CA SER A 508 -1.66 14.48 29.75
C SER A 508 -2.93 13.87 30.32
N ILE A 509 -3.00 12.53 30.31
CA ILE A 509 -4.09 11.77 30.91
C ILE A 509 -3.54 10.92 32.04
N LYS A 510 -4.04 11.15 33.24
CA LYS A 510 -3.60 10.49 34.47
C LYS A 510 -4.80 9.92 35.23
N VAL A 511 -4.68 8.70 35.72
CA VAL A 511 -5.68 8.02 36.54
C VAL A 511 -5.29 8.12 38.01
N TYR A 512 -6.28 8.39 38.86
CA TYR A 512 -6.15 8.58 40.30
C TYR A 512 -7.15 7.72 41.07
N ASP A 513 -6.80 7.33 42.29
CA ASP A 513 -7.73 6.72 43.25
C ASP A 513 -8.58 7.77 43.99
N ILE A 514 -9.49 7.32 44.86
CA ILE A 514 -10.36 8.19 45.67
C ILE A 514 -9.60 9.04 46.69
N LEU A 515 -8.35 8.69 47.03
CA LEU A 515 -7.48 9.45 47.93
C LEU A 515 -6.64 10.48 47.17
N GLY A 516 -6.72 10.50 45.84
CA GLY A 516 -5.94 11.39 44.97
C GLY A 516 -4.53 10.88 44.67
N ASN A 517 -4.21 9.62 44.99
CA ASN A 517 -2.93 9.04 44.58
C ASN A 517 -2.98 8.74 43.08
N LYS A 518 -1.92 9.12 42.36
CA LYS A 518 -1.76 8.78 40.94
C LYS A 518 -1.55 7.27 40.82
N ILE A 519 -2.40 6.62 40.05
CA ILE A 519 -2.40 5.19 39.78
C ILE A 519 -1.66 4.88 38.48
N LYS A 520 -1.97 5.62 37.42
CA LYS A 520 -1.37 5.42 36.10
C LYS A 520 -1.26 6.74 35.35
N THR A 521 -0.14 6.98 34.67
CA THR A 521 -0.13 7.92 33.55
C THR A 521 -0.51 7.13 32.30
N LEU A 522 -1.66 7.45 31.68
CA LEU A 522 -2.07 6.81 30.42
C LEU A 522 -1.27 7.41 29.27
N ILE A 523 -1.25 8.74 29.18
CA ILE A 523 -0.44 9.47 28.21
C ILE A 523 0.12 10.76 28.79
N GLU A 524 1.25 11.20 28.24
CA GLU A 524 1.85 12.52 28.49
C GLU A 524 2.67 12.91 27.25
N GLN A 525 1.98 13.21 26.16
CA GLN A 525 2.59 13.39 24.83
C GLN A 525 1.92 14.50 24.02
N TRP A 526 2.58 14.92 22.95
CA TRP A 526 2.00 15.86 21.98
C TRP A 526 0.93 15.15 21.17
N LYS A 527 -0.21 15.80 20.94
CA LYS A 527 -1.32 15.31 20.10
C LYS A 527 -1.78 16.43 19.17
N TRP A 528 -2.24 16.07 17.98
CA TRP A 528 -2.81 17.02 17.01
C TRP A 528 -4.27 17.38 17.34
N ALA A 529 -4.78 18.50 16.81
CA ALA A 529 -6.19 18.84 16.88
C ALA A 529 -7.07 17.70 16.34
N GLY A 530 -8.22 17.45 16.96
CA GLY A 530 -9.11 16.35 16.55
C GLY A 530 -9.53 15.45 17.71
N ALA A 531 -10.21 14.35 17.39
CA ALA A 531 -10.69 13.34 18.34
C ALA A 531 -9.61 12.26 18.58
N HIS A 532 -9.55 11.78 19.82
CA HIS A 532 -8.52 10.87 20.32
C HIS A 532 -9.13 9.88 21.30
N THR A 533 -8.48 8.72 21.43
CA THR A 533 -8.93 7.65 22.30
C THR A 533 -7.76 7.07 23.09
N GLU A 534 -7.94 6.87 24.41
CA GLU A 534 -6.99 6.10 25.24
C GLU A 534 -7.69 4.96 25.97
N MET A 535 -7.03 3.80 26.09
CA MET A 535 -7.55 2.66 26.83
C MET A 535 -6.95 2.56 28.23
N TRP A 536 -7.76 2.20 29.23
CA TRP A 536 -7.28 1.77 30.54
C TRP A 536 -7.81 0.39 30.93
N ASN A 537 -6.88 -0.53 31.20
CA ASN A 537 -7.14 -1.94 31.51
C ASN A 537 -7.13 -2.26 33.02
N GLY A 538 -7.33 -1.26 33.90
CA GLY A 538 -7.33 -1.47 35.35
C GLY A 538 -5.96 -1.83 35.95
N GLN A 539 -4.84 -1.43 35.32
CA GLN A 539 -3.49 -1.60 35.86
C GLN A 539 -2.87 -0.27 36.32
N ASN A 540 -1.91 -0.33 37.24
CA ASN A 540 -1.10 0.83 37.67
C ASN A 540 0.17 1.00 36.80
N ASP A 541 0.99 2.02 37.09
CA ASP A 541 2.28 2.29 36.40
C ASP A 541 3.28 1.11 36.45
N ASN A 542 3.13 0.16 37.37
CA ASN A 542 3.98 -1.04 37.47
C ASN A 542 3.33 -2.28 36.82
N SER A 543 2.32 -2.08 35.98
CA SER A 543 1.52 -3.14 35.33
C SER A 543 0.83 -4.11 36.30
N GLN A 544 0.58 -3.68 37.54
CA GLN A 544 -0.13 -4.47 38.54
C GLN A 544 -1.61 -4.12 38.50
N ALA A 545 -2.48 -5.15 38.49
CA ALA A 545 -3.92 -4.97 38.55
C ALA A 545 -4.34 -4.23 39.82
N VAL A 546 -5.19 -3.22 39.67
CA VAL A 546 -5.76 -2.49 40.81
C VAL A 546 -7.02 -3.18 41.34
N SER A 547 -7.53 -2.72 42.48
CA SER A 547 -8.75 -3.30 43.09
C SER A 547 -10.01 -2.74 42.44
N SER A 548 -11.13 -3.49 42.45
CA SER A 548 -12.44 -2.92 42.07
C SER A 548 -12.73 -1.69 42.92
N GLY A 549 -13.26 -0.64 42.31
CA GLY A 549 -13.48 0.62 43.02
C GLY A 549 -13.73 1.81 42.11
N VAL A 550 -13.80 2.97 42.74
CA VAL A 550 -13.97 4.26 42.05
C VAL A 550 -12.59 4.84 41.75
N TYR A 551 -12.40 5.22 40.49
CA TYR A 551 -11.21 5.90 39.99
C TYR A 551 -11.60 7.20 39.31
N PHE A 552 -10.63 8.08 39.10
CA PHE A 552 -10.81 9.32 38.36
C PHE A 552 -9.72 9.43 37.31
N TYR A 553 -10.07 9.68 36.06
CA TYR A 553 -9.09 10.13 35.08
C TYR A 553 -9.15 11.63 34.96
N GLN A 554 -7.99 12.23 34.74
CA GLN A 554 -7.80 13.64 34.54
C GLN A 554 -7.07 13.86 33.23
N ILE A 555 -7.68 14.65 32.35
CA ILE A 555 -7.10 15.09 31.09
C ILE A 555 -6.68 16.55 31.25
N LYS A 556 -5.45 16.87 30.82
CA LYS A 556 -4.92 18.22 30.76
C LYS A 556 -4.44 18.52 29.34
N VAL A 557 -4.92 19.61 28.77
CA VAL A 557 -4.55 20.11 27.43
C VAL A 557 -4.28 21.61 27.55
N GLY A 558 -3.01 22.00 27.41
CA GLY A 558 -2.59 23.38 27.68
C GLY A 558 -3.00 23.85 29.09
N ASN A 559 -3.88 24.86 29.15
CA ASN A 559 -4.42 25.43 30.38
C ASN A 559 -5.76 24.81 30.85
N LYS A 560 -6.41 23.97 30.03
CA LYS A 560 -7.67 23.30 30.39
C LYS A 560 -7.36 21.97 31.09
N GLN A 561 -8.08 21.69 32.17
CA GLN A 561 -7.97 20.46 32.95
C GLN A 561 -9.36 19.99 33.36
N VAL A 562 -9.67 18.73 33.06
CA VAL A 562 -10.98 18.12 33.32
C VAL A 562 -10.77 16.78 34.00
N THR A 563 -11.64 16.43 34.94
CA THR A 563 -11.58 15.16 35.67
C THR A 563 -12.93 14.49 35.64
N LYS A 564 -12.96 13.18 35.32
CA LYS A 564 -14.18 12.37 35.27
C LYS A 564 -14.02 11.08 36.06
N LYS A 565 -15.15 10.57 36.55
CA LYS A 565 -15.23 9.40 37.42
C LYS A 565 -15.40 8.11 36.60
N MET A 566 -14.62 7.09 36.93
CA MET A 566 -14.71 5.73 36.41
C MET A 566 -15.06 4.75 37.54
N ILE A 567 -15.78 3.68 37.23
CA ILE A 567 -16.09 2.59 38.15
C ILE A 567 -15.50 1.29 37.57
N PHE A 568 -14.49 0.75 38.25
CA PHE A 568 -13.90 -0.53 37.88
C PHE A 568 -14.56 -1.66 38.70
N ALA A 569 -15.03 -2.71 38.02
CA ALA A 569 -15.72 -3.83 38.66
C ALA A 569 -15.15 -5.17 38.17
N LYS A 570 -14.29 -5.83 38.95
CA LYS A 570 -13.90 -7.23 38.70
C LYS A 570 -15.06 -8.20 38.72
#